data_AF-A0A815GQV8-F1
#
_entry.id   AF-A0A815GQV8-F1
#
_cell.length_a   1.000
_cell.length_b   1.000
_cell.length_c   1.000
_cell.angle_alpha   90.00
_cell.angle_beta   90.00
_cell.angle_gamma   90.00
#
_symmetry.space_group_name_H-M   'P 1'
#
loop_
_entity.id
_entity.type
_entity.pdbx_description
1 polymer ?
#
loop_
_entity_poly.entity_id
_entity_poly.type
_entity_poly.pdbx_seq_one_letter_code
_entity_poly.pdbx_strand_id
1 'polypeptide(L)'
;MSGTLVEERKTISFVPDIVTGILGSVYCLVVLFILLIIPILQVAFGAAYRNQCPINSNIPVYLIVSGACGIATIVLTIVIAIAFICLFKKDSKGTSFITGCIIGIVFLILFLMSLFLSPWFIVGNVWIFGVYSTVDLDNTSSSNYCHRTLYQFAFWILIEQNRLLECEGF
;
A
#
# COMPACT_ATOMS: atom_id res chain seq x y z
N MET A 1 10.94 -53.92 9.02
CA MET A 1 9.86 -53.29 8.22
C MET A 1 9.20 -52.09 8.93
N SER A 2 9.78 -51.54 10.02
CA SER A 2 9.18 -50.44 10.79
C SER A 2 9.80 -49.05 10.56
N GLY A 3 10.78 -48.93 9.66
CA GLY A 3 11.47 -47.66 9.40
C GLY A 3 10.73 -46.72 8.43
N THR A 4 9.93 -47.27 7.51
CA THR A 4 9.25 -46.49 6.46
C THR A 4 8.02 -45.72 6.94
N LEU A 5 7.33 -46.19 8.00
CA LEU A 5 6.09 -45.58 8.48
C LEU A 5 6.28 -44.32 9.36
N VAL A 6 7.48 -44.12 9.93
CA VAL A 6 7.80 -42.93 10.75
C VAL A 6 8.16 -41.73 9.86
N GLU A 7 8.76 -41.97 8.70
CA GLU A 7 9.15 -40.93 7.74
C GLU A 7 7.93 -40.32 7.01
N GLU A 8 6.97 -41.16 6.61
CA GLU A 8 5.72 -40.69 5.98
C GLU A 8 4.84 -39.89 6.96
N ARG A 9 4.78 -40.28 8.23
CA ARG A 9 3.93 -39.59 9.23
C ARG A 9 4.41 -38.16 9.51
N LYS A 10 5.72 -37.91 9.60
CA LYS A 10 6.26 -36.54 9.73
C LYS A 10 6.02 -35.70 8.48
N THR A 11 6.09 -36.32 7.31
CA THR A 11 5.85 -35.65 6.04
C THR A 11 4.38 -35.22 5.91
N ILE A 12 3.43 -36.08 6.27
CA ILE A 12 1.99 -35.81 6.15
C ILE A 12 1.48 -34.76 7.15
N SER A 13 2.07 -34.62 8.35
CA SER A 13 1.70 -33.54 9.28
C SER A 13 2.32 -32.18 8.93
N PHE A 14 3.47 -32.18 8.24
CA PHE A 14 4.24 -30.97 7.91
C PHE A 14 3.79 -30.33 6.59
N VAL A 15 3.28 -31.15 5.65
CA VAL A 15 2.71 -30.72 4.38
C VAL A 15 1.50 -29.77 4.52
N PRO A 16 0.48 -30.00 5.36
CA PRO A 16 -0.67 -29.10 5.47
C PRO A 16 -0.27 -27.72 6.02
N ASP A 17 0.67 -27.63 6.97
CA ASP A 17 1.12 -26.34 7.51
C ASP A 17 1.94 -25.54 6.49
N ILE A 18 2.80 -26.21 5.73
CA ILE A 18 3.56 -25.59 4.63
C ILE A 18 2.65 -25.17 3.48
N VAL A 19 1.72 -26.05 3.07
CA VAL A 19 0.78 -25.75 1.98
C VAL A 19 -0.13 -24.59 2.37
N THR A 20 -0.62 -24.54 3.61
CA THR A 20 -1.41 -23.41 4.12
C THR A 20 -0.60 -22.11 4.14
N GLY A 21 0.68 -22.16 4.55
CA GLY A 21 1.57 -21.00 4.52
C GLY A 21 1.88 -20.50 3.10
N ILE A 22 2.11 -21.39 2.14
CA ILE A 22 2.38 -21.04 0.74
C ILE A 22 1.11 -20.52 0.05
N LEU A 23 -0.03 -21.18 0.25
CA LEU A 23 -1.31 -20.76 -0.34
C LEU A 23 -1.71 -19.37 0.20
N GLY A 24 -1.49 -19.11 1.49
CA GLY A 24 -1.67 -17.80 2.10
C GLY A 24 -0.71 -16.74 1.55
N SER A 25 0.56 -17.09 1.33
CA SER A 25 1.56 -16.16 0.79
C SER A 25 1.28 -15.78 -0.67
N VAL A 26 0.87 -16.74 -1.50
CA VAL A 26 0.50 -16.48 -2.91
C VAL A 26 -0.78 -15.65 -2.98
N TYR A 27 -1.80 -15.98 -2.17
CA TYR A 27 -3.03 -15.19 -2.09
C TYR A 27 -2.74 -13.74 -1.66
N CYS A 28 -1.91 -13.55 -0.65
CA CYS A 28 -1.48 -12.23 -0.20
C CYS A 28 -0.76 -11.44 -1.31
N LEU A 29 0.13 -12.07 -2.07
CA LEU A 29 0.80 -11.44 -3.22
C LEU A 29 -0.19 -10.96 -4.28
N VAL A 30 -1.18 -11.79 -4.65
CA VAL A 30 -2.21 -11.43 -5.63
C VAL A 30 -3.02 -10.23 -5.14
N VAL A 31 -3.45 -10.23 -3.87
CA VAL A 31 -4.17 -9.10 -3.28
C VAL A 31 -3.32 -7.83 -3.31
N LEU A 32 -2.03 -7.91 -2.97
CA LEU A 32 -1.11 -6.76 -3.01
C LEU A 32 -0.94 -6.18 -4.42
N PHE A 33 -0.90 -7.04 -5.45
CA PHE A 33 -0.87 -6.57 -6.85
C PHE A 33 -2.16 -5.86 -7.25
N ILE A 34 -3.32 -6.34 -6.80
CA ILE A 34 -4.60 -5.66 -7.05
C ILE A 34 -4.63 -4.32 -6.33
N LEU A 35 -4.16 -4.26 -5.08
CA LEU A 35 -4.08 -3.02 -4.30
C LEU A 35 -3.14 -1.98 -4.92
N LEU A 36 -2.15 -2.39 -5.72
CA LEU A 36 -1.24 -1.47 -6.45
C LEU A 36 -1.98 -0.61 -7.49
N ILE A 37 -3.15 -1.03 -7.97
CA ILE A 37 -3.93 -0.28 -8.96
C ILE A 37 -4.31 1.10 -8.41
N ILE A 38 -4.72 1.16 -7.14
CA ILE A 38 -5.17 2.40 -6.49
C ILE A 38 -4.07 3.48 -6.48
N PRO A 39 -2.85 3.24 -5.95
CA PRO A 39 -1.82 4.27 -5.91
C PRO A 39 -1.24 4.59 -7.29
N ILE A 40 -1.29 3.67 -8.26
CA ILE A 40 -0.98 3.99 -9.66
C ILE A 40 -1.95 5.05 -10.19
N LEU A 41 -3.26 4.88 -9.94
CA LEU A 41 -4.27 5.86 -10.35
C LEU A 41 -4.08 7.20 -9.64
N GLN A 42 -3.68 7.22 -8.37
CA GLN A 42 -3.35 8.46 -7.65
C GLN A 42 -2.22 9.24 -8.34
N VAL A 43 -1.12 8.56 -8.69
CA VAL A 43 -0.01 9.21 -9.41
C VAL A 43 -0.45 9.64 -10.81
N ALA A 44 -1.18 8.79 -11.54
CA ALA A 44 -1.62 9.08 -12.90
C ALA A 44 -2.55 10.29 -12.97
N PHE A 45 -3.60 10.34 -12.14
CA PHE A 45 -4.53 11.47 -12.12
C PHE A 45 -3.87 12.74 -11.57
N GLY A 46 -3.09 12.63 -10.49
CA GLY A 46 -2.35 13.76 -9.94
C GLY A 46 -1.37 14.38 -10.94
N ALA A 47 -0.67 13.55 -11.73
CA ALA A 47 0.25 14.03 -12.77
C ALA A 47 -0.46 14.56 -14.01
N ALA A 48 -1.50 13.85 -14.51
CA ALA A 48 -2.22 14.23 -15.73
C ALA A 48 -2.97 15.56 -15.58
N TYR A 49 -3.56 15.80 -14.41
CA TYR A 49 -4.38 16.98 -14.13
C TYR A 49 -3.70 17.98 -13.19
N ARG A 50 -2.36 17.92 -13.06
CA ARG A 50 -1.58 18.75 -12.12
C ARG A 50 -1.89 20.25 -12.19
N ASN A 51 -2.11 20.77 -13.40
CA ASN A 51 -2.35 22.19 -13.65
C ASN A 51 -3.83 22.55 -13.82
N GLN A 52 -4.74 21.58 -13.69
CA GLN A 52 -6.17 21.77 -13.95
C GLN A 52 -6.98 21.94 -12.65
N CYS A 53 -6.35 22.48 -11.61
CA CYS A 53 -6.99 22.76 -10.32
C CYS A 53 -6.43 24.06 -9.70
N PRO A 54 -6.81 25.24 -10.25
CA PRO A 54 -6.35 26.54 -9.75
C PRO A 54 -6.80 26.85 -8.32
N ILE A 55 -7.94 26.32 -7.87
CA ILE A 55 -8.45 26.55 -6.51
C ILE A 55 -7.46 26.11 -5.43
N ASN A 56 -6.75 25.00 -5.66
CA ASN A 56 -5.72 24.51 -4.76
C ASN A 56 -4.75 23.58 -5.51
N SER A 57 -3.58 24.13 -5.85
CA SER A 57 -2.50 23.41 -6.54
C SER A 57 -1.86 22.30 -5.69
N ASN A 58 -2.19 22.21 -4.41
CA ASN A 58 -1.67 21.18 -3.52
C ASN A 58 -2.47 19.86 -3.59
N ILE A 59 -3.72 19.88 -4.08
CA ILE A 59 -4.54 18.66 -4.20
C ILE A 59 -3.89 17.63 -5.15
N PRO A 60 -3.42 18.00 -6.37
CA PRO A 60 -2.72 17.07 -7.23
C PRO A 60 -1.40 16.58 -6.62
N VAL A 61 -0.68 17.43 -5.89
CA VAL A 61 0.58 17.06 -5.22
C VAL A 61 0.33 16.04 -4.10
N TYR A 62 -0.75 16.20 -3.34
CA TYR A 62 -1.20 15.25 -2.34
C TYR A 62 -1.39 13.85 -2.92
N LEU A 63 -2.09 13.74 -4.05
CA LEU A 63 -2.30 12.49 -4.77
C LEU A 63 -0.98 11.86 -5.22
N ILE A 64 -0.07 12.65 -5.79
CA ILE A 64 1.21 12.12 -6.29
C ILE A 64 2.07 11.58 -5.15
N VAL A 65 2.22 12.33 -4.05
CA VAL A 65 3.08 11.93 -2.93
C VAL A 65 2.50 10.70 -2.22
N SER A 66 1.19 10.70 -1.94
CA SER A 66 0.53 9.55 -1.30
C SER A 66 0.60 8.29 -2.17
N GLY A 67 0.35 8.43 -3.49
CA GLY A 67 0.46 7.33 -4.43
C GLY A 67 1.90 6.80 -4.57
N ALA A 68 2.89 7.68 -4.66
CA ALA A 68 4.30 7.28 -4.75
C ALA A 68 4.79 6.54 -3.49
N CYS A 69 4.46 7.05 -2.30
CA CYS A 69 4.76 6.39 -1.03
C CYS A 69 4.03 5.03 -0.90
N GLY A 70 2.78 4.95 -1.37
CA GLY A 70 2.00 3.71 -1.42
C GLY A 70 2.64 2.65 -2.33
N ILE A 71 3.02 3.03 -3.55
CA ILE A 71 3.74 2.14 -4.49
C ILE A 71 5.04 1.65 -3.86
N ALA A 72 5.86 2.55 -3.31
CA ALA A 72 7.13 2.19 -2.68
C ALA A 72 6.94 1.18 -1.55
N THR A 73 5.92 1.38 -0.70
CA THR A 73 5.59 0.48 0.42
C THR A 73 5.14 -0.90 -0.07
N ILE A 74 4.25 -0.96 -1.07
CA ILE A 74 3.75 -2.23 -1.62
C ILE A 74 4.87 -2.99 -2.34
N VAL A 75 5.67 -2.32 -3.17
CA VAL A 75 6.80 -2.93 -3.88
C VAL A 75 7.83 -3.48 -2.90
N LEU A 76 8.18 -2.72 -1.86
CA LEU A 76 9.09 -3.19 -0.80
C LEU A 76 8.55 -4.47 -0.14
N THR A 77 7.26 -4.49 0.20
CA THR A 77 6.58 -5.64 0.81
C THR A 77 6.61 -6.87 -0.11
N ILE A 78 6.35 -6.70 -1.41
CA ILE A 78 6.40 -7.79 -2.40
C ILE A 78 7.81 -8.36 -2.53
N VAL A 79 8.83 -7.50 -2.64
CA VAL A 79 10.23 -7.93 -2.76
C VAL A 79 10.64 -8.77 -1.55
N ILE A 80 10.22 -8.38 -0.35
CA ILE A 80 10.52 -9.12 0.89
C ILE A 80 9.76 -10.42 0.95
N ALA A 81 8.47 -10.44 0.61
CA ALA A 81 7.68 -11.67 0.57
C ALA A 81 8.30 -12.70 -0.38
N ILE A 82 8.74 -12.27 -1.57
CA ILE A 82 9.46 -13.13 -2.53
C ILE A 82 10.80 -13.57 -1.98
N ALA A 83 11.58 -12.66 -1.39
CA ALA A 83 12.87 -12.99 -0.78
C ALA A 83 12.69 -14.05 0.32
N PHE A 84 11.70 -13.89 1.19
CA PHE A 84 11.39 -14.83 2.27
C PHE A 84 11.06 -16.21 1.71
N ILE A 85 10.16 -16.30 0.72
CA ILE A 85 9.81 -17.55 0.03
C ILE A 85 11.05 -18.22 -0.60
N CYS A 86 11.92 -17.44 -1.24
CA CYS A 86 13.17 -17.95 -1.82
C CYS A 86 14.16 -18.45 -0.74
N LEU A 87 14.22 -17.78 0.41
CA LEU A 87 15.08 -18.16 1.53
C LEU A 87 14.59 -19.43 2.24
N PHE A 88 13.28 -19.67 2.38
CA PHE A 88 12.74 -20.93 2.92
C PHE A 88 13.19 -22.15 2.12
N LYS A 89 13.41 -21.99 0.80
CA LYS A 89 13.89 -23.07 -0.06
C LYS A 89 15.38 -23.40 0.15
N LYS A 90 16.15 -22.50 0.77
CA LYS A 90 17.60 -22.60 0.91
C LYS A 90 17.96 -22.78 2.39
N ASP A 91 17.78 -24.00 2.90
CA ASP A 91 18.20 -24.37 4.26
C ASP A 91 19.74 -24.36 4.36
N SER A 92 20.31 -23.24 4.84
CA SER A 92 21.73 -23.14 5.16
C SER A 92 21.94 -22.23 6.37
N LYS A 93 22.58 -22.82 7.39
CA LYS A 93 22.67 -22.41 8.81
C LYS A 93 23.34 -21.05 9.10
N GLY A 94 23.71 -20.27 8.08
CA GLY A 94 24.34 -18.93 8.22
C GLY A 94 23.44 -17.74 7.86
N THR A 95 22.22 -17.97 7.40
CA THR A 95 21.33 -16.95 6.80
C THR A 95 20.51 -16.15 7.83
N SER A 96 20.49 -16.57 9.10
CA SER A 96 19.60 -16.00 10.13
C SER A 96 19.95 -14.57 10.53
N PHE A 97 21.24 -14.19 10.55
CA PHE A 97 21.66 -12.87 11.01
C PHE A 97 21.37 -11.78 9.96
N ILE A 98 21.71 -12.04 8.69
CA ILE A 98 21.47 -11.11 7.58
C ILE A 98 19.96 -10.90 7.36
N THR A 99 19.17 -11.97 7.44
CA THR A 99 17.71 -11.89 7.31
C THR A 99 17.09 -11.04 8.43
N GLY A 100 17.58 -11.19 9.68
CA GLY A 100 17.16 -10.36 10.81
C GLY A 100 17.47 -8.87 10.60
N CYS A 101 18.67 -8.54 10.10
CA CYS A 101 19.03 -7.15 9.78
C CYS A 101 18.13 -6.55 8.68
N ILE A 102 17.85 -7.31 7.61
CA ILE A 102 16.96 -6.86 6.53
C ILE A 102 15.55 -6.60 7.07
N ILE A 103 15.00 -7.52 7.86
CA ILE A 103 13.68 -7.37 8.48
C ILE A 103 13.65 -6.12 9.38
N GLY A 104 14.68 -5.92 10.22
CA GLY A 104 14.77 -4.74 11.08
C GLY A 104 14.82 -3.42 10.29
N ILE A 105 15.62 -3.36 9.22
CA ILE A 105 15.70 -2.18 8.34
C ILE A 105 14.36 -1.91 7.67
N VAL A 106 13.65 -2.94 7.22
CA VAL A 106 12.32 -2.80 6.62
C VAL A 106 11.32 -2.26 7.63
N PHE A 107 11.24 -2.85 8.83
CA PHE A 107 10.34 -2.35 9.87
C PHE A 107 10.64 -0.89 10.20
N LEU A 108 11.91 -0.50 10.23
CA LEU A 108 12.32 0.89 10.39
C LEU A 108 11.82 1.77 9.24
N ILE A 109 11.99 1.35 7.98
CA ILE A 109 11.51 2.09 6.80
C ILE A 109 9.99 2.23 6.84
N LEU A 110 9.26 1.15 7.12
CA LEU A 110 7.79 1.16 7.22
C LEU A 110 7.34 2.09 8.35
N PHE A 111 8.00 2.05 9.50
CA PHE A 111 7.71 2.95 10.61
C PHE A 111 7.93 4.42 10.23
N LEU A 112 9.05 4.74 9.57
CA LEU A 112 9.33 6.10 9.08
C LEU A 112 8.32 6.56 8.03
N MET A 113 7.90 5.67 7.11
CA MET A 113 6.85 5.97 6.14
C MET A 113 5.51 6.22 6.84
N SER A 114 5.13 5.42 7.83
CA SER A 114 3.90 5.64 8.61
C SER A 114 3.91 6.96 9.36
N LEU A 115 5.05 7.33 9.97
CA LEU A 115 5.22 8.63 10.63
C LEU A 115 5.08 9.81 9.67
N PHE A 116 5.50 9.65 8.42
CA PHE A 116 5.32 10.68 7.38
C PHE A 116 3.90 10.72 6.82
N LEU A 117 3.29 9.56 6.58
CA LEU A 117 1.98 9.43 5.95
C LEU A 117 0.83 9.87 6.86
N SER A 118 0.96 9.71 8.17
CA SER A 118 -0.08 10.13 9.12
C SER A 118 -0.35 11.66 9.08
N PRO A 119 0.65 12.55 9.24
CA PRO A 119 0.45 13.98 9.03
C PRO A 119 0.04 14.32 7.60
N TRP A 120 0.58 13.62 6.60
CA TRP A 120 0.21 13.84 5.20
C TRP A 120 -1.28 13.60 4.96
N PHE A 121 -1.85 12.58 5.60
CA PHE A 121 -3.27 12.29 5.56
C PHE A 121 -4.11 13.45 6.13
N ILE A 122 -3.71 14.01 7.28
CA ILE A 122 -4.38 15.18 7.88
C ILE A 122 -4.34 16.37 6.90
N VAL A 123 -3.19 16.63 6.30
CA VAL A 123 -3.01 17.69 5.32
C VAL A 123 -3.92 17.48 4.11
N GLY A 124 -4.04 16.24 3.61
CA GLY A 124 -4.97 15.87 2.55
C GLY A 124 -6.43 16.18 2.91
N ASN A 125 -6.84 15.84 4.14
CA ASN A 125 -8.18 16.17 4.63
C ASN A 125 -8.44 17.67 4.60
N VAL A 126 -7.50 18.48 5.11
CA VAL A 126 -7.63 19.95 5.11
C VAL A 126 -7.69 20.50 3.68
N TRP A 127 -6.85 20.03 2.76
CA TRP A 127 -6.80 20.55 1.39
C TRP A 127 -8.01 20.18 0.55
N ILE A 128 -8.56 18.98 0.72
CA ILE A 128 -9.67 18.46 -0.10
C ILE A 128 -11.02 18.91 0.49
N PHE A 129 -11.24 18.74 1.79
CA PHE A 129 -12.49 19.17 2.43
C PHE A 129 -12.57 20.68 2.63
N GLY A 130 -11.44 21.36 2.78
CA GLY A 130 -11.40 22.82 2.93
C GLY A 130 -11.96 23.59 1.73
N VAL A 131 -11.98 22.98 0.54
CA VAL A 131 -12.51 23.58 -0.70
C VAL A 131 -13.83 22.95 -1.16
N TYR A 132 -14.38 21.97 -0.42
CA TYR A 132 -15.57 21.21 -0.84
C TYR A 132 -16.82 22.08 -1.07
N SER A 133 -16.98 23.16 -0.30
CA SER A 133 -18.15 24.06 -0.43
C SER A 133 -17.99 25.12 -1.53
N THR A 134 -16.77 25.36 -2.00
CA THR A 134 -16.45 26.45 -2.93
C THR A 134 -15.97 25.98 -4.30
N VAL A 135 -15.65 24.69 -4.45
CA VAL A 135 -15.15 24.11 -5.69
C VAL A 135 -16.18 24.15 -6.81
N ASP A 136 -15.73 24.57 -7.99
CA ASP A 136 -16.50 24.53 -9.24
C ASP A 136 -15.91 23.43 -10.14
N LEU A 137 -16.74 22.49 -10.58
CA LEU A 137 -16.29 21.35 -11.40
C LEU A 137 -16.60 21.52 -12.90
N ASP A 138 -17.35 22.56 -13.26
CA ASP A 138 -17.91 22.74 -14.59
C ASP A 138 -17.34 23.98 -15.29
N ASN A 139 -17.07 25.06 -14.56
CA ASN A 139 -16.60 26.32 -15.13
C ASN A 139 -15.08 26.44 -15.09
N THR A 140 -14.41 26.08 -16.20
CA THR A 140 -12.95 26.17 -16.38
C THR A 140 -12.36 27.58 -16.25
N SER A 141 -13.19 28.62 -16.35
CA SER A 141 -12.76 30.02 -16.26
C SER A 141 -12.85 30.59 -14.85
N SER A 142 -13.43 29.86 -13.90
CA SER A 142 -13.53 30.31 -12.51
C SER A 142 -12.19 30.12 -11.77
N SER A 143 -11.90 31.00 -10.81
CA SER A 143 -10.76 30.83 -9.90
C SER A 143 -10.92 29.61 -8.98
N ASN A 144 -12.15 29.15 -8.81
CA ASN A 144 -12.53 28.04 -7.95
C ASN A 144 -12.62 26.70 -8.71
N TYR A 145 -12.21 26.70 -9.98
CA TYR A 145 -12.28 25.52 -10.82
C TYR A 145 -11.35 24.42 -10.30
N CYS A 146 -11.81 23.17 -10.38
CA CYS A 146 -10.96 22.00 -10.29
C CYS A 146 -11.48 20.89 -11.20
N HIS A 147 -10.58 20.23 -11.93
CA HIS A 147 -10.97 19.16 -12.86
C HIS A 147 -11.76 18.06 -12.15
N ARG A 148 -12.96 17.79 -12.67
CA ARG A 148 -13.95 16.88 -12.08
C ARG A 148 -13.37 15.53 -11.67
N THR A 149 -12.67 14.86 -12.58
CA THR A 149 -12.09 13.53 -12.32
C THR A 149 -11.03 13.57 -11.22
N LEU A 150 -10.20 14.62 -11.17
CA LEU A 150 -9.13 14.71 -10.17
C LEU A 150 -9.74 14.96 -8.78
N TYR A 151 -10.66 15.91 -8.68
CA TYR A 151 -11.27 16.25 -7.40
C TYR A 151 -12.12 15.10 -6.85
N GLN A 152 -12.99 14.51 -7.68
CA GLN A 152 -13.85 13.41 -7.26
C GLN A 152 -13.04 12.18 -6.84
N PHE A 153 -11.96 11.87 -7.56
CA PHE A 153 -11.09 10.76 -7.20
C PHE A 153 -10.36 11.02 -5.87
N ALA A 154 -9.81 12.21 -5.68
CA ALA A 154 -9.17 12.59 -4.40
C ALA A 154 -10.14 12.51 -3.22
N PHE A 155 -11.34 13.04 -3.41
CA PHE A 155 -12.42 13.01 -2.43
C PHE A 155 -12.84 11.58 -2.07
N TRP A 156 -13.04 10.72 -3.07
CA TRP A 156 -13.42 9.32 -2.87
C TRP A 156 -12.37 8.52 -2.09
N ILE A 157 -11.10 8.62 -2.49
CA ILE A 157 -10.02 7.91 -1.80
C ILE A 157 -9.88 8.36 -0.35
N LEU A 158 -10.02 9.66 -0.09
CA LEU A 158 -9.93 10.20 1.26
C LEU A 158 -11.10 9.72 2.15
N ILE A 159 -12.32 9.67 1.59
CA ILE A 159 -13.49 9.13 2.30
C ILE A 159 -13.29 7.65 2.61
N GLU A 160 -12.82 6.86 1.65
CA GLU A 160 -12.61 5.43 1.87
C GLU A 160 -11.55 5.20 2.96
N GLN A 161 -10.47 5.98 2.95
CA GLN A 161 -9.46 5.93 4.01
C GLN A 161 -10.03 6.31 5.38
N ASN A 162 -10.86 7.36 5.47
CA ASN A 162 -11.53 7.75 6.71
C ASN A 162 -12.48 6.65 7.23
N ARG A 163 -13.26 6.03 6.34
CA ARG A 163 -14.15 4.92 6.68
C ARG A 163 -13.38 3.73 7.25
N LEU A 164 -12.22 3.41 6.68
CA LEU A 164 -11.36 2.34 7.18
C LEU A 164 -10.84 2.65 8.59
N LEU A 165 -10.44 3.90 8.85
CA LEU A 165 -10.01 4.33 10.19
C LEU A 165 -11.12 4.21 11.24
N GLU A 166 -12.36 4.54 10.89
CA GLU A 166 -13.53 4.36 11.78
C GLU A 166 -13.79 2.87 12.08
N CYS A 167 -13.58 1.98 11.10
CA CYS A 167 -13.76 0.54 11.28
C CYS A 167 -12.67 -0.09 12.16
N GLU A 168 -11.47 0.50 12.23
CA GLU A 168 -10.38 0.02 13.09
C GLU A 168 -10.53 0.44 14.56
N GLY A 169 -11.58 1.20 14.89
CA GLY A 169 -12.01 1.44 16.26
C GLY A 169 -11.36 2.65 16.92
N PHE A 170 -12.10 3.76 16.91
CA PHE A 170 -12.06 4.76 17.97
C PHE A 170 -13.48 5.08 18.44
#